data_AF-A0A1N6H9S0-F1
#
_entry.id   AF-A0A1N6H9S0-F1
#
_cell.length_a   1.000
_cell.length_b   1.000
_cell.length_c   1.000
_cell.angle_alpha   90.00
_cell.angle_beta   90.00
_cell.angle_gamma   90.00
#
_symmetry.space_group_name_H-M   'P 1'
#
loop_
_entity.id
_entity.type
_entity.pdbx_description
1 polymer ?
#
loop_
_entity_poly.entity_id
_entity_poly.type
_entity_poly.pdbx_seq_one_letter_code
_entity_poly.pdbx_strand_id
1 'polypeptide(L)'
;MIKLGDETYAFSDPRVLAALGGVLLVVFLLWLLITATRRAGRAADAAAQISEVTRLVGALAEGQHRLDGRISSVSESQANGQAQIVAAMESRLAEVQAQVADRLHQTALHSARTLNDMQEKVTETLSGSSKATATSLTQLTERLAQIDKAQANIEKLSGDVLGLQDILSNKQTRGAFGEIQLNDIVSKALPRDSYTLQASLSNGRRADCLIHLPKPPGPIVIDAKFPLEAYEQLRAASTDAEKTQAARALRTAVKAHISTISERYIVEGETADGALMFLPSEAVYAELHANFAEVVREGFAARVWIVSPTTCMATLNTMRAVLKDARMREQAGAIRKELALLYADVDRLGTRVGNLDRHFGQAAKDIEEIKISADKAGKRAHRLDAFDFEELAPEEEPRVVPLGSPSR
;
A
#
# COMPACT_ATOMS: atom_id res chain seq x y z
N MET A 1 142.87 -1.57 78.36
CA MET A 1 142.22 -2.14 79.56
C MET A 1 140.73 -1.91 79.41
N ILE A 2 139.87 -2.88 79.75
CA ILE A 2 138.42 -2.71 79.78
C ILE A 2 138.01 -2.55 81.25
N LYS A 3 137.12 -1.60 81.54
CA LYS A 3 136.45 -1.48 82.84
C LYS A 3 135.01 -1.95 82.70
N LEU A 4 134.62 -2.93 83.51
CA LEU A 4 133.23 -3.34 83.73
C LEU A 4 133.02 -3.39 85.25
N GLY A 5 132.21 -2.46 85.78
CA GLY A 5 132.07 -2.26 87.23
C GLY A 5 133.36 -1.73 87.89
N ASP A 6 133.61 -2.11 89.14
CA ASP A 6 134.78 -1.67 89.93
C ASP A 6 136.09 -2.41 89.61
N GLU A 7 136.06 -3.40 88.71
CA GLU A 7 137.25 -4.19 88.36
C GLU A 7 137.84 -3.78 87.01
N THR A 8 139.17 -3.63 86.99
CA THR A 8 139.91 -3.18 85.81
C THR A 8 140.67 -4.36 85.23
N TYR A 9 140.15 -4.97 84.16
CA TYR A 9 140.79 -6.12 83.53
C TYR A 9 141.80 -5.66 82.47
N ALA A 10 143.06 -6.05 82.67
CA ALA A 10 144.10 -5.87 81.68
C ALA A 10 143.96 -6.92 80.58
N PHE A 11 144.14 -6.51 79.32
CA PHE A 11 144.04 -7.39 78.15
C PHE A 11 145.09 -8.51 78.12
N SER A 12 146.06 -8.51 79.04
CA SER A 12 147.04 -9.58 79.23
C SER A 12 146.56 -10.71 80.14
N ASP A 13 145.37 -10.60 80.75
CA ASP A 13 144.80 -11.65 81.60
C ASP A 13 144.24 -12.80 80.73
N PRO A 14 144.75 -14.04 80.89
CA PRO A 14 144.38 -15.19 80.04
C PRO A 14 142.88 -15.52 80.02
N ARG A 15 142.11 -15.11 81.05
CA ARG A 15 140.65 -15.32 81.09
C ARG A 15 139.89 -14.44 80.10
N VAL A 16 140.37 -13.21 79.85
CA VAL A 16 139.73 -12.26 78.91
C VAL A 16 139.96 -12.70 77.45
N LEU A 17 141.15 -13.26 77.15
CA LEU A 17 141.45 -13.82 75.83
C LEU A 17 140.61 -15.06 75.51
N ALA A 18 140.34 -15.92 76.50
CA ALA A 18 139.46 -17.08 76.31
C ALA A 18 138.00 -16.67 76.00
N ALA A 19 137.48 -15.65 76.69
CA ALA A 19 136.13 -15.13 76.44
C ALA A 19 136.00 -14.50 75.04
N LEU A 20 137.01 -13.72 74.60
CA LEU A 20 137.03 -13.16 73.25
C LEU A 20 137.14 -14.24 72.16
N GLY A 21 137.93 -15.29 72.41
CA GLY A 21 138.02 -16.45 71.51
C GLY A 21 136.68 -17.16 71.33
N GLY A 22 135.91 -17.32 72.41
CA GLY A 22 134.56 -17.91 72.37
C GLY A 22 133.58 -17.08 71.53
N VAL A 23 133.60 -15.75 71.68
CA VAL A 23 132.72 -14.85 70.90
C VAL A 23 133.06 -14.89 69.41
N LEU A 24 134.36 -14.91 69.07
CA LEU A 24 134.78 -14.99 67.66
C LEU A 24 134.35 -16.30 66.99
N LEU A 25 134.36 -17.42 67.72
CA LEU A 25 133.95 -18.72 67.18
C LEU A 25 132.45 -18.77 66.88
N VAL A 26 131.62 -18.15 67.74
CA VAL A 26 130.18 -18.02 67.51
C VAL A 26 129.88 -17.15 66.30
N VAL A 27 130.58 -16.01 66.15
CA VAL A 27 130.41 -15.13 65.00
C VAL A 27 130.86 -15.82 63.70
N PHE A 28 131.94 -16.60 63.76
CA PHE A 28 132.41 -17.36 62.59
C PHE A 28 131.43 -18.45 62.17
N LEU A 29 130.83 -19.18 63.12
CA LEU A 29 129.77 -20.16 62.83
C LEU A 29 128.53 -19.51 62.22
N LEU A 30 128.10 -18.35 62.73
CA LEU A 30 126.99 -17.59 62.15
C LEU A 30 127.29 -17.10 60.74
N TRP A 31 128.52 -16.65 60.48
CA TRP A 31 128.93 -16.22 59.15
C TRP A 31 128.99 -17.38 58.15
N LEU A 32 129.45 -18.56 58.57
CA LEU A 32 129.41 -19.78 57.76
C LEU A 32 127.97 -20.21 57.43
N LEU A 33 127.03 -20.07 58.36
CA LEU A 33 125.63 -20.43 58.14
C LEU A 33 124.93 -19.48 57.14
N ILE A 34 125.25 -18.18 57.20
CA ILE A 34 124.70 -17.17 56.29
C ILE A 34 125.31 -17.30 54.88
N THR A 35 126.59 -17.67 54.76
CA THR A 35 127.21 -17.88 53.44
C THR A 35 126.75 -19.19 52.79
N ALA A 36 126.48 -20.23 53.57
CA ALA A 36 125.90 -21.48 53.06
C ALA A 36 124.49 -21.29 52.47
N THR A 37 123.62 -20.53 53.14
CA THR A 37 122.25 -20.26 52.67
C THR A 37 122.20 -19.33 51.45
N ARG A 38 123.15 -18.40 51.30
CA ARG A 38 123.23 -17.53 50.11
C ARG A 38 123.80 -18.23 48.86
N ARG A 39 124.52 -19.35 49.01
CA ARG A 39 124.96 -20.16 47.85
C ARG A 39 123.84 -21.07 47.32
N ALA A 40 122.90 -21.51 48.16
CA ALA A 40 121.75 -22.30 47.73
C ALA A 40 120.76 -21.48 46.85
N GLY A 41 120.64 -20.17 47.08
CA GLY A 41 119.75 -19.31 46.29
C GLY A 41 120.25 -18.97 44.87
N ARG A 42 121.57 -18.96 44.62
CA ARG A 42 122.12 -18.60 43.29
C ARG A 42 122.29 -19.79 42.34
N ALA A 43 122.17 -21.02 42.84
CA ALA A 43 122.20 -22.23 42.01
C ALA A 43 120.82 -22.57 41.40
N ALA A 44 119.73 -22.02 41.95
CA ALA A 44 118.36 -22.21 41.42
C ALA A 44 118.07 -21.30 40.22
N ASP A 45 118.54 -20.04 40.23
CA ASP A 45 118.22 -19.08 39.17
C ASP A 45 119.02 -19.30 37.87
N ALA A 46 120.23 -19.87 37.95
CA ALA A 46 121.04 -20.21 36.78
C ALA A 46 120.57 -21.48 36.04
N ALA A 47 119.89 -22.40 36.75
CA ALA A 47 119.31 -23.61 36.15
C ALA A 47 117.99 -23.33 35.42
N ALA A 48 117.23 -22.32 35.86
CA ALA A 48 115.96 -21.93 35.24
C ALA A 48 116.14 -21.26 33.87
N GLN A 49 117.14 -20.39 33.70
CA GLN A 49 117.33 -19.64 32.45
C GLN A 49 117.91 -20.48 31.30
N ILE A 50 118.70 -21.53 31.59
CA ILE A 50 119.28 -22.39 30.56
C ILE A 50 118.24 -23.38 30.00
N SER A 51 117.26 -23.81 30.81
CA SER A 51 116.17 -24.69 30.34
C SER A 51 115.18 -24.01 29.40
N GLU A 52 115.07 -22.68 29.42
CA GLU A 52 114.10 -21.94 28.61
C GLU A 52 114.64 -21.62 27.21
N VAL A 53 115.95 -21.36 27.09
CA VAL A 53 116.61 -21.11 25.80
C VAL A 53 116.76 -22.39 24.97
N THR A 54 117.03 -23.55 25.58
CA THR A 54 117.07 -24.84 24.86
C THR A 54 115.70 -25.25 24.30
N ARG A 55 114.61 -24.80 24.93
CA ARG A 55 113.23 -25.10 24.50
C ARG A 55 112.78 -24.26 23.29
N LEU A 56 113.23 -23.00 23.21
CA LEU A 56 112.92 -22.11 22.11
C LEU A 56 113.63 -22.47 20.80
N VAL A 57 114.85 -23.03 20.87
CA VAL A 57 115.58 -23.48 19.67
C VAL A 57 114.99 -24.80 19.11
N GLY A 58 114.49 -25.70 19.97
CA GLY A 58 113.82 -26.93 19.54
C GLY A 58 112.50 -26.69 18.79
N ALA A 59 111.73 -25.67 19.18
CA ALA A 59 110.44 -25.34 18.55
C ALA A 59 110.57 -24.67 17.16
N LEU A 60 111.73 -24.06 16.86
CA LEU A 60 111.95 -23.38 15.58
C LEU A 60 112.39 -24.35 14.46
N ALA A 61 113.06 -25.46 14.80
CA ALA A 61 113.45 -26.50 13.86
C ALA A 61 112.26 -27.35 13.35
N GLU A 62 111.22 -27.53 14.16
CA GLU A 62 110.01 -28.29 13.80
C GLU A 62 109.04 -27.49 12.91
N GLY A 63 109.14 -26.16 12.90
CA GLY A 63 108.30 -25.26 12.12
C GLY A 63 108.61 -25.27 10.61
N GLN A 64 109.86 -25.47 10.21
CA GLN A 64 110.24 -25.41 8.79
C GLN A 64 109.86 -26.65 7.98
N HIS A 65 109.88 -27.86 8.56
CA HIS A 65 109.53 -29.09 7.83
C HIS A 65 108.02 -29.29 7.59
N ARG A 66 107.13 -28.57 8.29
CA ARG A 66 105.66 -28.68 8.12
C ARG A 66 105.08 -27.82 6.99
N LEU A 67 105.82 -26.85 6.48
CA LEU A 67 105.31 -25.93 5.45
C LEU A 67 105.44 -26.48 4.03
N ASP A 68 106.50 -27.24 3.72
CA ASP A 68 106.68 -27.81 2.38
C ASP A 68 105.65 -28.90 2.02
N GLY A 69 105.20 -29.71 2.99
CA GLY A 69 104.26 -30.81 2.73
C GLY A 69 102.80 -30.40 2.46
N ARG A 70 102.40 -29.17 2.83
CA ARG A 70 101.00 -28.70 2.69
C ARG A 70 100.71 -28.01 1.35
N ILE A 71 101.72 -27.58 0.62
CA ILE A 71 101.52 -26.81 -0.61
C ILE A 71 101.24 -27.73 -1.81
N SER A 72 101.77 -28.96 -1.83
CA SER A 72 101.57 -29.88 -2.96
C SER A 72 100.16 -30.52 -3.01
N SER A 73 99.53 -30.84 -1.88
CA SER A 73 98.25 -31.58 -1.85
C SER A 73 97.01 -30.73 -2.15
N VAL A 74 97.06 -29.42 -1.91
CA VAL A 74 95.92 -28.52 -2.14
C VAL A 74 95.73 -28.22 -3.63
N SER A 75 96.81 -28.20 -4.42
CA SER A 75 96.74 -27.87 -5.84
C SER A 75 96.10 -28.96 -6.70
N GLU A 76 96.28 -30.24 -6.33
CA GLU A 76 95.79 -31.37 -7.14
C GLU A 76 94.30 -31.67 -6.90
N SER A 77 93.78 -31.39 -5.70
CA SER A 77 92.36 -31.53 -5.36
C SER A 77 91.46 -30.49 -6.02
N GLN A 78 91.97 -29.28 -6.28
CA GLN A 78 91.14 -28.17 -6.76
C GLN A 78 90.82 -28.27 -8.26
N ALA A 79 91.73 -28.83 -9.06
CA ALA A 79 91.54 -28.94 -10.51
C ALA A 79 90.43 -29.93 -10.90
N ASN A 80 90.33 -31.07 -10.21
CA ASN A 80 89.34 -32.11 -10.55
C ASN A 80 87.91 -31.75 -10.12
N GLY A 81 87.73 -30.93 -9.08
CA GLY A 81 86.41 -30.48 -8.64
C GLY A 81 85.75 -29.46 -9.59
N GLN A 82 86.56 -28.66 -10.29
CA GLN A 82 86.03 -27.58 -11.13
C GLN A 82 85.45 -28.09 -12.46
N ALA A 83 85.99 -29.18 -13.02
CA ALA A 83 85.51 -29.75 -14.29
C ALA A 83 84.10 -30.37 -14.16
N GLN A 84 83.77 -30.99 -13.04
CA GLN A 84 82.45 -31.61 -12.84
C GLN A 84 81.33 -30.58 -12.65
N ILE A 85 81.65 -29.41 -12.10
CA ILE A 85 80.68 -28.33 -11.88
C ILE A 85 80.23 -27.71 -13.21
N VAL A 86 81.14 -27.53 -14.17
CA VAL A 86 80.82 -26.92 -15.46
C VAL A 86 79.85 -27.78 -16.27
N ALA A 87 80.07 -29.10 -16.32
CA ALA A 87 79.19 -30.02 -17.06
C ALA A 87 77.77 -30.09 -16.48
N ALA A 88 77.64 -30.07 -15.14
CA ALA A 88 76.33 -30.06 -14.48
C ALA A 88 75.56 -28.74 -14.72
N MET A 89 76.29 -27.63 -14.88
CA MET A 89 75.70 -26.31 -15.12
C MET A 89 75.13 -26.17 -16.54
N GLU A 90 75.80 -26.73 -17.54
CA GLU A 90 75.32 -26.73 -18.94
C GLU A 90 74.01 -27.52 -19.11
N SER A 91 73.91 -28.70 -18.49
CA SER A 91 72.69 -29.52 -18.51
C SER A 91 71.49 -28.80 -17.87
N ARG A 92 71.71 -28.12 -16.74
CA ARG A 92 70.65 -27.35 -16.05
C ARG A 92 70.17 -26.15 -16.86
N LEU A 93 71.06 -25.47 -17.58
CA LEU A 93 70.68 -24.32 -18.39
C LEU A 93 69.78 -24.71 -19.57
N ALA A 94 70.04 -25.85 -20.20
CA ALA A 94 69.22 -26.36 -21.29
C ALA A 94 67.79 -26.72 -20.83
N GLU A 95 67.66 -27.37 -19.67
CA GLU A 95 66.35 -27.75 -19.12
C GLU A 95 65.52 -26.53 -18.67
N VAL A 96 66.18 -25.53 -18.07
CA VAL A 96 65.52 -24.27 -17.69
C VAL A 96 65.04 -23.49 -18.91
N GLN A 97 65.83 -23.43 -20.00
CA GLN A 97 65.39 -22.77 -21.23
C GLN A 97 64.15 -23.42 -21.84
N ALA A 98 64.09 -24.75 -21.89
CA ALA A 98 62.95 -25.48 -22.40
C ALA A 98 61.68 -25.23 -21.57
N GLN A 99 61.78 -25.26 -20.23
CA GLN A 99 60.65 -24.99 -19.34
C GLN A 99 60.13 -23.55 -19.44
N VAL A 100 61.02 -22.57 -19.63
CA VAL A 100 60.64 -21.16 -19.76
C VAL A 100 59.88 -20.92 -21.07
N ALA A 101 60.32 -21.52 -22.18
CA ALA A 101 59.65 -21.40 -23.46
C ALA A 101 58.21 -21.92 -23.41
N ASP A 102 58.00 -23.09 -22.79
CA ASP A 102 56.69 -23.74 -22.71
C ASP A 102 55.72 -22.95 -21.80
N ARG A 103 56.20 -22.41 -20.68
CA ARG A 103 55.40 -21.55 -19.79
C ARG A 103 54.99 -20.23 -20.44
N LEU A 104 55.88 -19.62 -21.24
CA LEU A 104 55.55 -18.38 -21.96
C LEU A 104 54.46 -18.63 -23.00
N HIS A 105 54.50 -19.75 -23.73
CA HIS A 105 53.48 -20.09 -24.72
C HIS A 105 52.10 -20.33 -24.07
N GLN A 106 52.07 -21.10 -22.97
CA GLN A 106 50.82 -21.34 -22.21
C GLN A 106 50.23 -20.04 -21.64
N THR A 107 51.08 -19.15 -21.12
CA THR A 107 50.65 -17.86 -20.57
C THR A 107 50.08 -16.95 -21.65
N ALA A 108 50.72 -16.90 -22.83
CA ALA A 108 50.23 -16.11 -23.97
C ALA A 108 48.85 -16.57 -24.45
N LEU A 109 48.63 -17.89 -24.56
CA LEU A 109 47.33 -18.45 -24.96
C LEU A 109 46.24 -18.20 -23.92
N HIS A 110 46.56 -18.31 -22.63
CA HIS A 110 45.61 -18.02 -21.55
C HIS A 110 45.23 -16.53 -21.50
N SER A 111 46.22 -15.65 -21.69
CA SER A 111 46.02 -14.20 -21.75
C SER A 111 45.15 -13.79 -22.95
N ALA A 112 45.39 -14.35 -24.13
CA ALA A 112 44.57 -14.07 -25.31
C ALA A 112 43.09 -14.48 -25.12
N ARG A 113 42.83 -15.63 -24.48
CA ARG A 113 41.47 -16.10 -24.21
C ARG A 113 40.74 -15.22 -23.18
N THR A 114 41.42 -14.85 -22.10
CA THR A 114 40.84 -13.99 -21.05
C THR A 114 40.54 -12.58 -21.55
N LEU A 115 41.36 -12.04 -22.46
CA LEU A 115 41.09 -10.75 -23.10
C LEU A 115 39.87 -10.79 -24.02
N ASN A 116 39.69 -11.86 -24.81
CA ASN A 116 38.49 -12.02 -25.64
C ASN A 116 37.22 -12.16 -24.78
N ASP A 117 37.26 -12.98 -23.73
CA ASP A 117 36.15 -13.15 -22.79
C ASP A 117 35.77 -11.82 -22.10
N MET A 118 36.78 -11.02 -21.73
CA MET A 118 36.55 -9.67 -21.20
C MET A 118 35.92 -8.74 -22.24
N GLN A 119 36.39 -8.77 -23.48
CA GLN A 119 35.86 -7.91 -24.55
C GLN A 119 34.39 -8.24 -24.85
N GLU A 120 34.03 -9.52 -24.87
CA GLU A 120 32.65 -9.97 -25.07
C GLU A 120 31.74 -9.54 -23.91
N LYS A 121 32.14 -9.78 -22.66
CA LYS A 121 31.38 -9.36 -21.47
C LYS A 121 31.25 -7.84 -21.35
N VAL A 122 32.30 -7.09 -21.70
CA VAL A 122 32.24 -5.62 -21.71
C VAL A 122 31.26 -5.14 -22.78
N THR A 123 31.24 -5.76 -23.96
CA THR A 123 30.31 -5.40 -25.03
C THR A 123 28.86 -5.73 -24.65
N GLU A 124 28.62 -6.88 -24.03
CA GLU A 124 27.29 -7.30 -23.56
C GLU A 124 26.76 -6.37 -22.45
N THR A 125 27.61 -6.03 -21.48
CA THR A 125 27.24 -5.10 -20.38
C THR A 125 27.03 -3.67 -20.88
N LEU A 126 27.84 -3.17 -21.81
CA LEU A 126 27.64 -1.84 -22.41
C LEU A 126 26.35 -1.78 -23.22
N SER A 127 26.08 -2.81 -24.03
CA SER A 127 24.86 -2.91 -24.85
C SER A 127 23.60 -3.02 -23.96
N GLY A 128 23.65 -3.85 -22.93
CA GLY A 128 22.58 -3.99 -21.94
C GLY A 128 22.32 -2.69 -21.16
N SER A 129 23.39 -2.02 -20.71
CA SER A 129 23.31 -0.73 -20.00
C SER A 129 22.75 0.38 -20.89
N SER A 130 23.18 0.45 -22.16
CA SER A 130 22.67 1.40 -23.14
C SER A 130 21.17 1.21 -23.41
N LYS A 131 20.73 -0.05 -23.56
CA LYS A 131 19.31 -0.39 -23.75
C LYS A 131 18.46 -0.06 -22.52
N ALA A 132 18.96 -0.34 -21.32
CA ALA A 132 18.30 0.03 -20.06
C ALA A 132 18.20 1.57 -19.91
N THR A 133 19.25 2.29 -20.29
CA THR A 133 19.29 3.76 -20.27
C THR A 133 18.30 4.36 -21.28
N ALA A 134 18.26 3.84 -22.51
CA ALA A 134 17.31 4.29 -23.52
C ALA A 134 15.85 4.03 -23.09
N THR A 135 15.58 2.86 -22.50
CA THR A 135 14.24 2.53 -21.98
C THR A 135 13.85 3.46 -20.83
N SER A 136 14.78 3.75 -19.93
CA SER A 136 14.56 4.68 -18.80
C SER A 136 14.33 6.11 -19.28
N LEU A 137 15.07 6.57 -20.29
CA LEU A 137 14.87 7.88 -20.92
C LEU A 137 13.49 7.98 -21.59
N THR A 138 13.06 6.93 -22.30
CA THR A 138 11.72 6.88 -22.90
C THR A 138 10.61 6.91 -21.85
N GLN A 139 10.78 6.19 -20.74
CA GLN A 139 9.84 6.23 -19.62
C GLN A 139 9.82 7.60 -18.93
N LEU A 140 10.96 8.28 -18.86
CA LEU A 140 11.05 9.64 -18.34
C LEU A 140 10.37 10.64 -19.26
N THR A 141 10.57 10.58 -20.58
CA THR A 141 9.85 11.45 -21.53
C THR A 141 8.36 11.19 -21.52
N GLU A 142 7.91 9.94 -21.39
CA GLU A 142 6.49 9.61 -21.27
C GLU A 142 5.88 10.17 -19.97
N ARG A 143 6.61 10.06 -18.85
CA ARG A 143 6.21 10.69 -17.57
C ARG A 143 6.18 12.21 -17.66
N LEU A 144 7.15 12.83 -18.33
CA LEU A 144 7.17 14.28 -18.56
C LEU A 144 5.98 14.72 -19.43
N ALA A 145 5.65 13.98 -20.48
CA ALA A 145 4.47 14.27 -21.30
C ALA A 145 3.15 14.12 -20.51
N GLN A 146 3.08 13.18 -19.57
CA GLN A 146 1.93 13.08 -18.63
C GLN A 146 1.88 14.25 -17.66
N ILE A 147 3.03 14.74 -17.18
CA ILE A 147 3.13 15.93 -16.33
C ILE A 147 2.71 17.18 -17.11
N ASP A 148 3.16 17.35 -18.35
CA ASP A 148 2.75 18.49 -19.20
C ASP A 148 1.24 18.47 -19.46
N LYS A 149 0.66 17.28 -19.70
CA LYS A 149 -0.79 17.11 -19.83
C LYS A 149 -1.53 17.43 -18.52
N ALA A 150 -0.96 17.06 -17.37
CA ALA A 150 -1.49 17.40 -16.06
C ALA A 150 -1.39 18.91 -15.79
N GLN A 151 -0.29 19.56 -16.16
CA GLN A 151 -0.12 21.01 -16.07
C GLN A 151 -1.09 21.76 -16.98
N ALA A 152 -1.27 21.32 -18.23
CA ALA A 152 -2.25 21.91 -19.14
C ALA A 152 -3.69 21.79 -18.59
N ASN A 153 -4.01 20.66 -17.93
CA ASN A 153 -5.28 20.52 -17.22
C ASN A 153 -5.37 21.44 -15.98
N ILE A 154 -4.27 21.70 -15.28
CA ILE A 154 -4.21 22.64 -14.14
C ILE A 154 -4.30 24.10 -14.61
N GLU A 155 -3.68 24.47 -15.73
CA GLU A 155 -3.83 25.79 -16.37
C GLU A 155 -5.27 26.00 -16.85
N LYS A 156 -5.87 24.98 -17.47
CA LYS A 156 -7.29 25.01 -17.85
C LYS A 156 -8.19 25.13 -16.63
N LEU A 157 -7.91 24.41 -15.54
CA LEU A 157 -8.63 24.54 -14.27
C LEU A 157 -8.45 25.94 -13.66
N SER A 158 -7.26 26.53 -13.75
CA SER A 158 -6.99 27.90 -13.27
C SER A 158 -7.72 28.95 -14.12
N GLY A 159 -7.87 28.71 -15.43
CA GLY A 159 -8.73 29.50 -16.32
C GLY A 159 -10.23 29.37 -16.00
N ASP A 160 -10.71 28.16 -15.70
CA ASP A 160 -12.10 27.90 -15.31
C ASP A 160 -12.43 28.50 -13.91
N VAL A 161 -11.44 28.60 -13.02
CA VAL A 161 -11.57 29.28 -11.71
C VAL A 161 -11.67 30.80 -11.89
N LEU A 162 -10.99 31.41 -12.87
CA LEU A 162 -11.16 32.82 -13.22
C LEU A 162 -12.55 33.10 -13.81
N GLY A 163 -13.08 32.19 -14.65
CA GLY A 163 -14.45 32.26 -15.14
C GLY A 163 -15.51 32.17 -14.04
N LEU A 164 -15.26 31.40 -12.98
CA LEU A 164 -16.11 31.35 -11.77
C LEU A 164 -16.04 32.66 -10.97
N GLN A 165 -14.87 33.29 -10.83
CA GLN A 165 -14.76 34.61 -10.18
C GLN A 165 -15.49 35.70 -10.98
N ASP A 166 -15.39 35.69 -12.31
CA ASP A 166 -16.09 36.64 -13.18
C ASP A 166 -17.61 36.45 -13.14
N ILE A 167 -18.12 35.22 -13.11
CA ILE A 167 -19.55 34.92 -12.93
C ILE A 167 -20.05 35.38 -11.55
N LEU A 168 -19.20 35.32 -10.52
CA LEU A 168 -19.53 35.77 -9.17
C LEU A 168 -19.38 37.28 -8.95
N SER A 169 -18.80 38.02 -9.89
CA SER A 169 -18.56 39.46 -9.74
C SER A 169 -19.82 40.33 -9.94
N ASN A 170 -20.74 39.93 -10.84
CA ASN A 170 -21.95 40.70 -11.18
C ASN A 170 -23.23 40.06 -10.58
N LYS A 171 -24.13 40.89 -10.05
CA LYS A 171 -25.41 40.46 -9.46
C LYS A 171 -26.28 39.63 -10.41
N GLN A 172 -26.29 39.98 -11.70
CA GLN A 172 -27.11 39.28 -12.68
C GLN A 172 -26.54 37.90 -13.03
N THR A 173 -25.22 37.79 -13.21
CA THR A 173 -24.53 36.51 -13.46
C THR A 173 -24.60 35.58 -12.26
N ARG A 174 -24.55 36.13 -11.03
CA ARG A 174 -24.80 35.36 -9.80
C ARG A 174 -26.21 34.80 -9.72
N GLY A 175 -27.22 35.59 -10.08
CA GLY A 175 -28.60 35.13 -10.16
C GLY A 175 -28.74 33.96 -11.14
N ALA A 176 -28.20 34.14 -12.35
CA ALA A 176 -28.16 33.09 -13.36
C ALA A 176 -27.42 31.82 -12.90
N PHE A 177 -26.29 31.97 -12.19
CA PHE A 177 -25.56 30.82 -11.63
C PHE A 177 -26.41 30.03 -10.62
N GLY A 178 -27.13 30.73 -9.74
CA GLY A 178 -28.05 30.10 -8.80
C GLY A 178 -29.17 29.34 -9.50
N GLU A 179 -29.77 29.93 -10.54
CA GLU A 179 -30.81 29.28 -11.35
C GLU A 179 -30.29 28.06 -12.13
N ILE A 180 -29.09 28.15 -12.72
CA ILE A 180 -28.45 27.04 -13.44
C ILE A 180 -28.17 25.88 -12.49
N GLN A 181 -27.63 26.17 -11.30
CA GLN A 181 -27.35 25.15 -10.29
C GLN A 181 -28.64 24.50 -9.79
N LEU A 182 -29.69 25.29 -9.55
CA LEU A 182 -31.01 24.76 -9.16
C LEU A 182 -31.58 23.85 -10.25
N ASN A 183 -31.51 24.25 -11.52
CA ASN A 183 -31.97 23.47 -12.66
C ASN A 183 -31.22 22.12 -12.76
N ASP A 184 -29.90 22.14 -12.62
CA ASP A 184 -29.08 20.91 -12.64
C ASP A 184 -29.49 19.94 -11.51
N ILE A 185 -29.71 20.45 -10.29
CA ILE A 185 -30.14 19.63 -9.15
C ILE A 185 -31.55 19.07 -9.39
N VAL A 186 -32.50 19.90 -9.81
CA VAL A 186 -33.90 19.49 -10.03
C VAL A 186 -34.00 18.49 -11.16
N SER A 187 -33.30 18.71 -12.28
CA SER A 187 -33.34 17.80 -13.43
C SER A 187 -32.73 16.43 -13.15
N LYS A 188 -31.75 16.34 -12.24
CA LYS A 188 -31.19 15.08 -11.76
C LYS A 188 -32.07 14.39 -10.72
N ALA A 189 -32.74 15.17 -9.87
CA ALA A 189 -33.52 14.63 -8.76
C ALA A 189 -34.96 14.27 -9.14
N LEU A 190 -35.58 14.92 -10.13
CA LEU A 190 -36.99 14.76 -10.43
C LEU A 190 -37.25 14.46 -11.92
N PRO A 191 -38.25 13.62 -12.24
CA PRO A 191 -38.74 13.45 -13.60
C PRO A 191 -39.19 14.78 -14.23
N ARG A 192 -38.96 14.98 -15.54
CA ARG A 192 -39.26 16.24 -16.25
C ARG A 192 -40.72 16.68 -16.20
N ASP A 193 -41.65 15.74 -16.03
CA ASP A 193 -43.10 15.99 -15.91
C ASP A 193 -43.52 16.46 -14.50
N SER A 194 -42.63 16.35 -13.52
CA SER A 194 -42.94 16.65 -12.11
C SER A 194 -42.51 18.05 -11.65
N TYR A 195 -41.99 18.89 -12.54
CA TYR A 195 -41.66 20.27 -12.23
C TYR A 195 -41.81 21.18 -13.44
N THR A 196 -41.88 22.49 -13.19
CA THR A 196 -41.85 23.53 -14.21
C THR A 196 -40.86 24.60 -13.77
N LEU A 197 -39.90 24.89 -14.64
CA LEU A 197 -38.94 25.97 -14.42
C LEU A 197 -39.54 27.29 -14.86
N GLN A 198 -39.18 28.38 -14.18
CA GLN A 198 -39.67 29.73 -14.49
C GLN A 198 -41.21 29.80 -14.55
N ALA A 199 -41.87 29.11 -13.60
CA ALA A 199 -43.31 28.98 -13.54
C ALA A 199 -43.96 30.31 -13.14
N SER A 200 -45.00 30.73 -13.88
CA SER A 200 -45.78 31.91 -13.55
C SER A 200 -47.01 31.50 -12.74
N LEU A 201 -47.20 32.13 -11.57
CA LEU A 201 -48.33 31.90 -10.67
C LEU A 201 -49.51 32.81 -11.04
N SER A 202 -50.68 32.52 -10.47
CA SER A 202 -51.92 33.29 -10.70
C SER A 202 -51.80 34.78 -10.34
N ASN A 203 -50.93 35.12 -9.40
CA ASN A 203 -50.64 36.48 -8.98
C ASN A 203 -49.66 37.25 -9.91
N GLY A 204 -49.29 36.66 -11.06
CA GLY A 204 -48.37 37.25 -12.04
C GLY A 204 -46.90 37.25 -11.61
N ARG A 205 -46.56 36.61 -10.48
CA ARG A 205 -45.17 36.41 -10.05
C ARG A 205 -44.60 35.17 -10.73
N ARG A 206 -43.31 35.23 -11.05
CA ARG A 206 -42.58 34.12 -11.66
C ARG A 206 -41.60 33.55 -10.65
N ALA A 207 -41.72 32.26 -10.39
CA ALA A 207 -40.84 31.50 -9.52
C ALA A 207 -39.79 30.73 -10.34
N ASP A 208 -38.61 30.49 -9.77
CA ASP A 208 -37.52 29.82 -10.48
C ASP A 208 -37.85 28.35 -10.79
N CYS A 209 -38.49 27.66 -9.85
CA CYS A 209 -38.98 26.30 -10.04
C CYS A 209 -40.27 26.07 -9.25
N LEU A 210 -41.23 25.38 -9.87
CA LEU A 210 -42.44 24.86 -9.25
C LEU A 210 -42.42 23.34 -9.36
N ILE A 211 -42.47 22.64 -8.23
CA ILE A 211 -42.54 21.18 -8.18
C ILE A 211 -44.00 20.78 -8.04
N HIS A 212 -44.46 19.93 -8.95
CA HIS A 212 -45.81 19.41 -8.95
C HIS A 212 -45.87 18.23 -7.99
N LEU A 213 -46.57 18.38 -6.87
CA LEU A 213 -46.83 17.32 -5.91
C LEU A 213 -48.34 17.11 -5.75
N PRO A 214 -48.77 15.88 -5.41
CA PRO A 214 -50.16 15.62 -5.07
C PRO A 214 -50.56 16.38 -3.79
N LYS A 215 -51.86 16.68 -3.66
CA LYS A 215 -52.42 17.27 -2.44
C LYS A 215 -52.72 16.18 -1.40
N PRO A 216 -52.39 16.38 -0.10
CA PRO A 216 -51.44 17.35 0.46
C PRO A 216 -49.96 16.89 0.29
N PRO A 217 -48.96 17.80 0.23
CA PRO A 217 -49.06 19.24 0.46
C PRO A 217 -49.44 20.08 -0.77
N GLY A 218 -49.44 19.52 -1.98
CA GLY A 218 -49.64 20.29 -3.23
C GLY A 218 -48.34 20.91 -3.78
N PRO A 219 -48.42 21.71 -4.86
CA PRO A 219 -47.24 22.20 -5.58
C PRO A 219 -46.31 23.08 -4.73
N ILE A 220 -45.01 22.79 -4.69
CA ILE A 220 -44.03 23.52 -3.87
C ILE A 220 -43.16 24.40 -4.76
N VAL A 221 -42.99 25.66 -4.37
CA VAL A 221 -42.11 26.62 -5.06
C VAL A 221 -40.69 26.54 -4.49
N ILE A 222 -39.70 26.62 -5.38
CA ILE A 222 -38.29 26.86 -5.06
C ILE A 222 -37.84 28.16 -5.74
N ASP A 223 -37.22 29.03 -4.96
CA ASP A 223 -36.68 30.31 -5.43
C ASP A 223 -35.21 30.45 -4.99
N ALA A 224 -34.34 30.77 -5.94
CA ALA A 224 -32.90 30.85 -5.72
C ALA A 224 -32.52 32.26 -5.25
N LYS A 225 -31.85 32.34 -4.09
CA LYS A 225 -31.32 33.60 -3.55
C LYS A 225 -29.87 33.44 -3.13
N PHE A 226 -29.05 34.39 -3.53
CA PHE A 226 -27.64 34.37 -3.21
C PHE A 226 -27.20 35.67 -2.53
N PRO A 227 -27.24 35.74 -1.18
CA PRO A 227 -26.77 36.90 -0.41
C PRO A 227 -25.23 36.91 -0.30
N LEU A 228 -24.53 36.65 -1.41
CA LEU A 228 -23.08 36.45 -1.41
C LEU A 228 -22.31 37.68 -0.92
N GLU A 229 -22.71 38.88 -1.37
CA GLU A 229 -22.01 40.13 -1.02
C GLU A 229 -21.97 40.35 0.50
N ALA A 230 -23.10 40.14 1.18
CA ALA A 230 -23.18 40.30 2.63
C ALA A 230 -22.35 39.23 3.36
N TYR A 231 -22.28 38.01 2.81
CA TYR A 231 -21.43 36.95 3.35
C TYR A 231 -19.93 37.21 3.11
N GLU A 232 -19.56 37.72 1.93
CA GLU A 232 -18.17 38.09 1.62
C GLU A 232 -17.70 39.25 2.50
N GLN A 233 -18.54 40.26 2.71
CA GLN A 233 -18.27 41.34 3.67
C GLN A 233 -18.05 40.80 5.09
N LEU A 234 -18.87 39.83 5.52
CA LEU A 234 -18.71 39.20 6.83
C LEU A 234 -17.38 38.44 6.93
N ARG A 235 -16.97 37.75 5.86
CA ARG A 235 -15.74 36.97 5.81
C ARG A 235 -14.48 37.84 5.68
N ALA A 236 -14.58 39.01 5.04
CA ALA A 236 -13.49 39.96 4.89
C ALA A 236 -13.33 40.90 6.09
N ALA A 237 -14.36 41.02 6.95
CA ALA A 237 -14.35 41.89 8.12
C ALA A 237 -13.23 41.52 9.10
N SER A 238 -12.35 42.48 9.37
CA SER A 238 -11.15 42.26 10.19
C SER A 238 -11.34 42.76 11.62
N THR A 239 -12.11 43.84 11.80
CA THR A 239 -12.41 44.41 13.12
C THR A 239 -13.75 43.92 13.67
N ASP A 240 -13.93 43.97 14.99
CA ASP A 240 -15.20 43.57 15.63
C ASP A 240 -16.38 44.48 15.23
N ALA A 241 -16.10 45.76 14.98
CA ALA A 241 -17.09 46.70 14.47
C ALA A 241 -17.57 46.32 13.05
N GLU A 242 -16.64 46.02 12.14
CA GLU A 242 -16.94 45.54 10.78
C GLU A 242 -17.70 44.22 10.80
N LYS A 243 -17.27 43.26 11.65
CA LYS A 243 -17.95 41.96 11.79
C LYS A 243 -19.39 42.15 12.25
N THR A 244 -19.62 43.01 13.25
CA THR A 244 -20.96 43.31 13.76
C THR A 244 -21.84 43.95 12.67
N GLN A 245 -21.29 44.86 11.89
CA GLN A 245 -22.01 45.52 10.80
C GLN A 245 -22.35 44.54 9.67
N ALA A 246 -21.38 43.75 9.21
CA ALA A 246 -21.57 42.77 8.15
C ALA A 246 -22.55 41.66 8.57
N ALA A 247 -22.49 41.21 9.82
CA ALA A 247 -23.45 40.25 10.37
C ALA A 247 -24.88 40.80 10.36
N ARG A 248 -25.06 42.09 10.70
CA ARG A 248 -26.38 42.75 10.59
C ARG A 248 -26.86 42.85 9.14
N ALA A 249 -25.96 43.14 8.20
CA ALA A 249 -26.29 43.21 6.78
C ALA A 249 -26.75 41.84 6.24
N LEU A 250 -26.01 40.76 6.53
CA LEU A 250 -26.37 39.40 6.13
C LEU A 250 -27.72 38.97 6.71
N ARG A 251 -27.93 39.22 8.00
CA ARG A 251 -29.22 38.97 8.67
C ARG A 251 -30.37 39.67 7.95
N THR A 252 -30.20 40.96 7.66
CA THR A 252 -31.25 41.78 7.04
C THR A 252 -31.55 41.30 5.61
N ALA A 253 -30.52 40.99 4.82
CA ALA A 253 -30.67 40.50 3.45
C ALA A 253 -31.45 39.17 3.40
N VAL A 254 -31.09 38.21 4.25
CA VAL A 254 -31.76 36.90 4.27
C VAL A 254 -33.21 37.02 4.74
N LYS A 255 -33.48 37.81 5.79
CA LYS A 255 -34.85 38.07 6.24
C LYS A 255 -35.73 38.70 5.16
N ALA A 256 -35.19 39.67 4.42
CA ALA A 256 -35.91 40.30 3.31
C ALA A 256 -36.26 39.28 2.22
N HIS A 257 -35.35 38.34 1.91
CA HIS A 257 -35.62 37.25 0.97
C HIS A 257 -36.70 36.30 1.48
N ILE A 258 -36.64 35.89 2.75
CA ILE A 258 -37.65 35.05 3.38
C ILE A 258 -39.05 35.69 3.29
N SER A 259 -39.18 36.97 3.68
CA SER A 259 -40.47 37.69 3.61
C SER A 259 -40.98 37.75 2.17
N THR A 260 -40.09 38.10 1.23
CA THR A 260 -40.42 38.19 -0.20
C THR A 260 -40.92 36.85 -0.75
N ILE A 261 -40.27 35.75 -0.40
CA ILE A 261 -40.64 34.41 -0.86
C ILE A 261 -41.99 34.00 -0.27
N SER A 262 -42.17 34.18 1.03
CA SER A 262 -43.42 33.87 1.73
C SER A 262 -44.59 34.64 1.12
N GLU A 263 -44.45 35.94 0.90
CA GLU A 263 -45.53 36.80 0.37
C GLU A 263 -45.86 36.53 -1.10
N ARG A 264 -44.85 36.20 -1.92
CA ARG A 264 -45.04 36.08 -3.38
C ARG A 264 -45.43 34.69 -3.84
N TYR A 265 -45.02 33.65 -3.10
CA TYR A 265 -45.08 32.28 -3.61
C TYR A 265 -45.90 31.32 -2.77
N ILE A 266 -46.32 31.71 -1.56
CA ILE A 266 -47.28 30.93 -0.77
C ILE A 266 -48.67 31.48 -1.06
N VAL A 267 -49.34 30.89 -2.05
CA VAL A 267 -50.66 31.28 -2.53
C VAL A 267 -51.68 30.21 -2.16
N GLU A 268 -52.68 30.59 -1.37
CA GLU A 268 -53.71 29.67 -0.88
C GLU A 268 -54.50 29.04 -2.04
N GLY A 269 -54.66 27.71 -2.00
CA GLY A 269 -55.37 26.93 -3.02
C GLY A 269 -54.52 26.58 -4.26
N GLU A 270 -53.46 27.33 -4.54
CA GLU A 270 -52.56 27.15 -5.69
C GLU A 270 -51.27 26.41 -5.31
N THR A 271 -50.53 26.91 -4.31
CA THR A 271 -49.27 26.32 -3.85
C THR A 271 -49.44 25.64 -2.49
N ALA A 272 -48.44 24.85 -2.10
CA ALA A 272 -48.33 24.27 -0.78
C ALA A 272 -48.21 25.34 0.30
N ASP A 273 -48.43 24.90 1.55
CA ASP A 273 -48.30 25.70 2.76
C ASP A 273 -46.82 25.93 3.15
N GLY A 274 -46.00 26.26 2.15
CA GLY A 274 -44.62 26.65 2.31
C GLY A 274 -43.78 26.53 1.03
N ALA A 275 -42.60 27.12 1.08
CA ALA A 275 -41.69 27.26 -0.06
C ALA A 275 -40.24 26.97 0.34
N LEU A 276 -39.39 26.69 -0.65
CA LEU A 276 -37.96 26.46 -0.46
C LEU A 276 -37.17 27.67 -0.94
N MET A 277 -36.33 28.22 -0.07
CA MET A 277 -35.32 29.22 -0.44
C MET A 277 -34.00 28.50 -0.72
N PHE A 278 -33.62 28.41 -1.98
CA PHE A 278 -32.39 27.77 -2.41
C PHE A 278 -31.19 28.73 -2.31
N LEU A 279 -30.21 28.37 -1.51
CA LEU A 279 -28.93 29.06 -1.38
C LEU A 279 -27.87 28.29 -2.18
N PRO A 280 -27.30 28.85 -3.28
CA PRO A 280 -26.35 28.14 -4.14
C PRO A 280 -24.93 28.06 -3.54
N SER A 281 -24.81 27.99 -2.21
CA SER A 281 -23.55 27.90 -1.48
C SER A 281 -23.75 27.18 -0.15
N GLU A 282 -23.03 26.07 0.02
CA GLU A 282 -22.99 25.33 1.29
C GLU A 282 -22.37 26.18 2.41
N ALA A 283 -21.39 27.03 2.08
CA ALA A 283 -20.72 27.87 3.07
C ALA A 283 -21.67 28.91 3.67
N VAL A 284 -22.49 29.56 2.84
CA VAL A 284 -23.51 30.51 3.32
C VAL A 284 -24.56 29.78 4.16
N TYR A 285 -25.01 28.60 3.72
CA TYR A 285 -25.96 27.79 4.48
C TYR A 285 -25.44 27.40 5.86
N ALA A 286 -24.19 26.93 5.94
CA ALA A 286 -23.54 26.54 7.18
C ALA A 286 -23.39 27.73 8.14
N GLU A 287 -22.97 28.88 7.62
CA GLU A 287 -22.83 30.12 8.38
C GLU A 287 -24.17 30.55 9.00
N LEU A 288 -25.26 30.48 8.23
CA LEU A 288 -26.59 30.83 8.73
C LEU A 288 -27.05 29.92 9.88
N HIS A 289 -26.77 28.62 9.78
CA HIS A 289 -27.16 27.66 10.82
C HIS A 289 -26.26 27.76 12.07
N ALA A 290 -24.99 28.08 11.90
CA ALA A 290 -24.04 28.20 13.01
C ALA A 290 -24.24 29.50 13.80
N ASN A 291 -24.36 30.64 13.10
CA ASN A 291 -24.24 31.97 13.72
C ASN A 291 -25.52 32.82 13.63
N PHE A 292 -26.51 32.41 12.84
CA PHE A 292 -27.75 33.17 12.60
C PHE A 292 -29.01 32.30 12.75
N ALA A 293 -29.01 31.39 13.74
CA ALA A 293 -30.11 30.46 13.98
C ALA A 293 -31.48 31.14 14.17
N GLU A 294 -31.51 32.39 14.63
CA GLU A 294 -32.72 33.20 14.72
C GLU A 294 -33.36 33.47 13.35
N VAL A 295 -32.55 33.70 12.31
CA VAL A 295 -33.04 33.94 10.95
C VAL A 295 -33.61 32.65 10.37
N VAL A 296 -32.97 31.53 10.65
CA VAL A 296 -33.46 30.20 10.25
C VAL A 296 -34.82 29.92 10.90
N ARG A 297 -34.98 30.21 12.20
CA ARG A 297 -36.27 30.09 12.91
C ARG A 297 -37.35 31.00 12.33
N GLU A 298 -37.01 32.22 11.95
CA GLU A 298 -37.95 33.12 11.27
C GLU A 298 -38.36 32.59 9.90
N GLY A 299 -37.45 31.93 9.17
CA GLY A 299 -37.77 31.18 7.95
C GLY A 299 -38.85 30.13 8.20
N PHE A 300 -38.67 29.28 9.22
CA PHE A 300 -39.67 28.28 9.59
C PHE A 300 -41.03 28.92 9.95
N ALA A 301 -41.04 30.02 10.71
CA ALA A 301 -42.27 30.73 11.07
C ALA A 301 -42.98 31.35 9.84
N ALA A 302 -42.21 31.78 8.84
CA ALA A 302 -42.71 32.26 7.55
C ALA A 302 -43.05 31.11 6.56
N ARG A 303 -42.93 29.84 6.98
CA ARG A 303 -43.10 28.65 6.12
C ARG A 303 -42.14 28.64 4.91
N VAL A 304 -40.94 29.19 5.09
CA VAL A 304 -39.87 29.21 4.08
C VAL A 304 -38.68 28.41 4.62
N TRP A 305 -38.42 27.26 4.00
CA TRP A 305 -37.31 26.40 4.36
C TRP A 305 -36.06 26.75 3.55
N ILE A 306 -34.99 27.08 4.25
CA ILE A 306 -33.70 27.36 3.64
C ILE A 306 -33.03 26.03 3.27
N VAL A 307 -32.60 25.88 2.03
CA VAL A 307 -31.90 24.69 1.53
C VAL A 307 -30.64 25.08 0.75
N SER A 308 -29.58 24.32 0.95
CA SER A 308 -28.33 24.31 0.18
C SER A 308 -28.37 23.25 -0.93
N PRO A 309 -27.36 23.14 -1.82
CA PRO A 309 -27.31 22.11 -2.85
C PRO A 309 -27.54 20.68 -2.34
N THR A 310 -26.87 20.28 -1.27
CA THR A 310 -26.98 18.93 -0.70
C THR A 310 -28.34 18.68 -0.06
N THR A 311 -28.83 19.64 0.73
CA THR A 311 -30.12 19.52 1.42
C THR A 311 -31.31 19.65 0.45
N CYS A 312 -31.18 20.47 -0.59
CA CYS A 312 -32.14 20.53 -1.70
C CYS A 312 -32.23 19.17 -2.40
N MET A 313 -31.09 18.60 -2.80
CA MET A 313 -31.06 17.26 -3.42
C MET A 313 -31.76 16.21 -2.54
N ALA A 314 -31.45 16.18 -1.24
CA ALA A 314 -32.08 15.22 -0.31
C ALA A 314 -33.60 15.44 -0.20
N THR A 315 -34.03 16.70 -0.14
CA THR A 315 -35.44 17.09 -0.10
C THR A 315 -36.17 16.65 -1.37
N LEU A 316 -35.58 16.91 -2.55
CA LEU A 316 -36.15 16.50 -3.83
C LEU A 316 -36.22 14.99 -4.01
N ASN A 317 -35.22 14.24 -3.52
CA ASN A 317 -35.27 12.78 -3.51
C ASN A 317 -36.42 12.25 -2.67
N THR A 318 -36.70 12.91 -1.53
CA THR A 318 -37.84 12.57 -0.68
C THR A 318 -39.16 12.86 -1.39
N MET A 319 -39.26 14.02 -2.06
CA MET A 319 -40.40 14.37 -2.91
C MET A 319 -40.60 13.39 -4.08
N ARG A 320 -39.51 12.90 -4.69
CA ARG A 320 -39.55 11.87 -5.75
C ARG A 320 -40.21 10.58 -5.25
N ALA A 321 -39.90 10.16 -4.02
CA ALA A 321 -40.52 8.97 -3.43
C ALA A 321 -42.03 9.16 -3.28
N VAL A 322 -42.47 10.33 -2.79
CA VAL A 322 -43.89 10.69 -2.68
C VAL A 322 -44.59 10.67 -4.06
N LEU A 323 -43.93 11.19 -5.10
CA LEU A 323 -44.45 11.17 -6.46
C LEU A 323 -44.60 9.75 -7.03
N LYS A 324 -43.63 8.88 -6.75
CA LYS A 324 -43.70 7.47 -7.15
C LYS A 324 -44.87 6.77 -6.48
N ASP A 325 -45.04 7.00 -5.18
CA ASP A 325 -46.15 6.46 -4.39
C ASP A 325 -47.51 6.93 -4.90
N ALA A 326 -47.65 8.21 -5.22
CA ALA A 326 -48.88 8.78 -5.75
C ALA A 326 -49.24 8.17 -7.12
N ARG A 327 -48.27 8.07 -8.03
CA ARG A 327 -48.46 7.42 -9.34
C ARG A 327 -48.85 5.96 -9.18
N MET A 328 -48.22 5.22 -8.26
CA MET A 328 -48.57 3.82 -7.99
C MET A 328 -50.02 3.67 -7.50
N ARG A 329 -50.49 4.57 -6.62
CA ARG A 329 -51.89 4.56 -6.15
C ARG A 329 -52.90 4.84 -7.26
N GLU A 330 -52.58 5.76 -8.17
CA GLU A 330 -53.43 6.04 -9.33
C GLU A 330 -53.56 4.82 -10.25
N GLN A 331 -52.44 4.16 -10.55
CA GLN A 331 -52.43 2.93 -11.36
C GLN A 331 -53.16 1.77 -10.68
N ALA A 332 -53.05 1.63 -9.35
CA ALA A 332 -53.81 0.64 -8.59
C ALA A 332 -55.34 0.86 -8.71
N GLY A 333 -55.78 2.12 -8.79
CA GLY A 333 -57.19 2.46 -9.06
C GLY A 333 -57.65 1.99 -10.44
N ALA A 334 -56.82 2.19 -11.48
CA ALA A 334 -57.10 1.71 -12.83
C ALA A 334 -57.14 0.18 -12.88
N ILE A 335 -56.17 -0.50 -12.26
CA ILE A 335 -56.14 -1.97 -12.15
C ILE A 335 -57.41 -2.50 -11.47
N ARG A 336 -57.86 -1.87 -10.38
CA ARG A 336 -59.09 -2.27 -9.68
C ARG A 336 -60.32 -2.15 -10.58
N LYS A 337 -60.38 -1.12 -11.43
CA LYS A 337 -61.46 -0.93 -12.40
C LYS A 337 -61.47 -2.05 -13.45
N GLU A 338 -60.31 -2.37 -14.02
CA GLU A 338 -60.18 -3.46 -14.99
C GLU A 338 -60.50 -4.82 -14.38
N LEU A 339 -60.06 -5.09 -13.15
CA LEU A 339 -60.41 -6.32 -12.42
C LEU A 339 -61.92 -6.45 -12.16
N ALA A 340 -62.62 -5.34 -11.91
CA ALA A 340 -64.07 -5.36 -11.74
C ALA A 340 -64.80 -5.71 -13.03
N LEU A 341 -64.32 -5.20 -14.19
CA LEU A 341 -64.85 -5.58 -15.50
C LEU A 341 -64.60 -7.07 -15.80
N LEU A 342 -63.38 -7.56 -15.53
CA LEU A 342 -63.04 -8.96 -15.69
C LEU A 342 -63.92 -9.87 -14.81
N TYR A 343 -64.18 -9.48 -13.56
CA TYR A 343 -65.08 -10.22 -12.68
C TYR A 343 -66.49 -10.32 -13.26
N ALA A 344 -67.04 -9.22 -13.78
CA ALA A 344 -68.35 -9.21 -14.43
C ALA A 344 -68.42 -10.13 -15.65
N ASP A 345 -67.34 -10.19 -16.45
CA ASP A 345 -67.24 -11.11 -17.58
C ASP A 345 -67.20 -12.57 -17.15
N VAL A 346 -66.46 -12.89 -16.08
CA VAL A 346 -66.40 -14.24 -15.51
C VAL A 346 -67.75 -14.67 -14.93
N ASP A 347 -68.45 -13.77 -14.23
CA ASP A 347 -69.79 -14.02 -13.69
C ASP A 347 -70.81 -14.30 -14.81
N ARG A 348 -70.76 -13.51 -15.89
CA ARG A 348 -71.58 -13.73 -17.08
C ARG A 348 -71.27 -15.07 -17.76
N LEU A 349 -70.01 -15.45 -17.82
CA LEU A 349 -69.59 -16.76 -18.33
C LEU A 349 -70.13 -17.89 -17.45
N GLY A 350 -70.02 -17.77 -16.13
CA GLY A 350 -70.58 -18.74 -15.17
C GLY A 350 -72.09 -18.93 -15.34
N THR A 351 -72.82 -17.83 -15.51
CA THR A 351 -74.27 -17.88 -15.79
C THR A 351 -74.58 -18.61 -17.11
N ARG A 352 -73.83 -18.33 -18.17
CA ARG A 352 -73.99 -19.00 -19.48
C ARG A 352 -73.68 -20.50 -19.41
N VAL A 353 -72.61 -20.87 -18.73
CA VAL A 353 -72.24 -22.28 -18.51
C VAL A 353 -73.31 -22.99 -17.68
N GLY A 354 -73.83 -22.35 -16.63
CA GLY A 354 -74.94 -22.92 -15.84
C GLY A 354 -76.23 -23.12 -16.65
N ASN A 355 -76.53 -22.23 -17.59
CA ASN A 355 -77.66 -22.41 -18.50
C ASN A 355 -77.41 -23.54 -19.52
N LEU A 356 -76.18 -23.64 -20.03
CA LEU A 356 -75.79 -24.71 -20.94
C LEU A 356 -75.87 -26.09 -20.26
N ASP A 357 -75.42 -26.20 -19.01
CA ASP A 357 -75.52 -27.41 -18.19
C ASP A 357 -76.99 -27.86 -18.02
N ARG A 358 -77.91 -26.92 -17.74
CA ARG A 358 -79.36 -27.21 -17.71
C ARG A 358 -79.88 -27.76 -19.04
N HIS A 359 -79.44 -27.18 -20.17
CA HIS A 359 -79.84 -27.67 -21.50
C HIS A 359 -79.30 -29.07 -21.79
N PHE A 360 -78.06 -29.37 -21.42
CA PHE A 360 -77.51 -30.73 -21.54
C PHE A 360 -78.26 -31.74 -20.65
N GLY A 361 -78.59 -31.35 -19.42
CA GLY A 361 -79.40 -32.19 -18.53
C GLY A 361 -80.78 -32.48 -19.09
N GLN A 362 -81.41 -31.52 -19.78
CA GLN A 362 -82.67 -31.72 -20.48
C GLN A 362 -82.51 -32.64 -21.69
N ALA A 363 -81.52 -32.37 -22.56
CA ALA A 363 -81.26 -33.20 -23.74
C ALA A 363 -80.93 -34.65 -23.36
N ALA A 364 -80.20 -34.88 -22.27
CA ALA A 364 -79.91 -36.21 -21.76
C ALA A 364 -81.19 -36.97 -21.35
N LYS A 365 -82.13 -36.30 -20.68
CA LYS A 365 -83.45 -36.87 -20.36
C LYS A 365 -84.25 -37.20 -21.62
N ASP A 366 -84.29 -36.27 -22.58
CA ASP A 366 -85.01 -36.48 -23.84
C ASP A 366 -84.45 -37.70 -24.60
N ILE A 367 -83.12 -37.88 -24.62
CA ILE A 367 -82.46 -39.07 -25.20
C ILE A 367 -82.87 -40.35 -24.46
N GLU A 368 -82.96 -40.31 -23.12
CA GLU A 368 -83.40 -41.45 -22.31
C GLU A 368 -84.84 -41.86 -22.65
N GLU A 369 -85.75 -40.89 -22.77
CA GLU A 369 -87.15 -41.14 -23.16
C GLU A 369 -87.27 -41.71 -24.59
N ILE A 370 -86.46 -41.20 -25.53
CA ILE A 370 -86.37 -41.74 -26.89
C ILE A 370 -85.90 -43.19 -26.86
N LYS A 371 -84.86 -43.51 -26.08
CA LYS A 371 -84.34 -44.87 -25.96
C LYS A 371 -85.39 -45.84 -25.41
N ILE A 372 -86.13 -45.44 -24.35
CA ILE A 372 -87.24 -46.24 -23.80
C ILE A 372 -88.31 -46.51 -24.86
N SER A 373 -88.65 -45.48 -25.64
CA SER A 373 -89.65 -45.58 -26.70
C SER A 373 -89.18 -46.47 -27.85
N ALA A 374 -87.92 -46.34 -28.27
CA ALA A 374 -87.29 -47.19 -29.28
C ALA A 374 -87.22 -48.66 -28.83
N ASP A 375 -86.86 -48.94 -27.58
CA ASP A 375 -86.84 -50.29 -27.00
C ASP A 375 -88.26 -50.89 -26.98
N LYS A 376 -89.28 -50.10 -26.58
CA LYS A 376 -90.68 -50.55 -26.62
C LYS A 376 -91.14 -50.85 -28.05
N ALA A 377 -90.79 -49.99 -29.01
CA ALA A 377 -91.11 -50.18 -30.42
C ALA A 377 -90.42 -51.43 -30.99
N GLY A 378 -89.13 -51.62 -30.71
CA GLY A 378 -88.38 -52.82 -31.09
C GLY A 378 -88.98 -54.10 -30.50
N LYS A 379 -89.34 -54.10 -29.20
CA LYS A 379 -90.05 -55.24 -28.57
C LYS A 379 -91.44 -55.51 -29.17
N ARG A 380 -92.13 -54.49 -29.70
CA ARG A 380 -93.41 -54.67 -30.42
C ARG A 380 -93.17 -55.21 -31.82
N ALA A 381 -92.20 -54.68 -32.56
CA ALA A 381 -91.81 -55.17 -33.88
C ALA A 381 -91.35 -56.64 -33.82
N HIS A 382 -90.51 -56.99 -32.85
CA HIS A 382 -90.08 -58.38 -32.65
C HIS A 382 -91.23 -59.30 -32.24
N ARG A 383 -92.25 -58.80 -31.52
CA ARG A 383 -93.48 -59.58 -31.27
C ARG A 383 -94.31 -59.77 -32.53
N LEU A 384 -94.38 -58.77 -33.41
CA LEU A 384 -95.07 -58.89 -34.71
C LEU A 384 -94.35 -59.86 -35.66
N ASP A 385 -93.02 -59.87 -35.67
CA ASP A 385 -92.21 -60.86 -36.42
C ASP A 385 -92.32 -62.27 -35.82
N ALA A 386 -92.54 -62.37 -34.51
CA ALA A 386 -92.72 -63.63 -33.80
C ALA A 386 -94.17 -64.16 -33.80
N PHE A 387 -95.11 -63.48 -34.47
CA PHE A 387 -96.44 -64.05 -34.72
C PHE A 387 -96.37 -65.04 -35.88
N ASP A 388 -95.92 -66.25 -35.51
CA ASP A 388 -96.62 -67.47 -35.89
C ASP A 388 -98.10 -67.32 -35.47
N PHE A 389 -99.01 -67.56 -36.40
CA PHE A 389 -100.45 -67.41 -36.18
C PHE A 389 -100.97 -68.56 -35.29
N GLU A 390 -100.86 -68.44 -33.98
CA GLU A 390 -101.59 -69.30 -33.03
C GLU A 390 -102.58 -68.47 -32.19
N GLU A 391 -103.86 -68.71 -32.51
CA GLU A 391 -105.12 -68.42 -31.84
C GLU A 391 -105.10 -67.58 -30.54
N LEU A 392 -105.66 -66.38 -30.65
CA LEU A 392 -106.16 -65.59 -29.53
C LEU A 392 -107.39 -66.28 -28.90
N ALA A 393 -107.23 -66.88 -27.73
CA ALA A 393 -108.34 -67.06 -26.79
C ALA A 393 -108.62 -65.71 -26.11
N PRO A 394 -109.87 -65.22 -26.07
CA PRO A 394 -110.17 -63.98 -25.36
C PRO A 394 -110.36 -64.26 -23.87
N GLU A 395 -109.44 -63.78 -23.02
CA GLU A 395 -109.65 -63.76 -21.56
C GLU A 395 -110.26 -62.41 -21.11
N GLU A 396 -111.52 -62.53 -20.70
CA GLU A 396 -112.38 -61.74 -19.80
C GLU A 396 -111.99 -60.31 -19.39
N GLU A 397 -112.88 -59.36 -19.71
CA GLU A 397 -112.91 -58.02 -19.12
C GLU A 397 -113.15 -58.07 -17.59
N PRO A 398 -112.39 -57.32 -16.76
CA PRO A 398 -112.65 -57.25 -15.33
C PRO A 398 -113.97 -56.51 -15.05
N ARG A 399 -114.87 -57.24 -14.39
CA ARG A 399 -116.19 -56.81 -13.91
C ARG A 399 -116.09 -55.53 -13.06
N VAL A 400 -116.52 -54.40 -13.62
CA VAL A 400 -116.59 -53.10 -12.92
C VAL A 400 -117.76 -53.12 -11.93
N VAL A 401 -117.47 -52.96 -10.63
CA VAL A 401 -118.48 -52.82 -9.58
C VAL A 401 -118.79 -51.32 -9.40
N PRO A 402 -120.04 -50.85 -9.53
CA PRO A 402 -120.35 -49.44 -9.33
C PRO A 402 -120.38 -49.10 -7.83
N LEU A 403 -119.69 -48.02 -7.44
CA LEU A 403 -119.74 -47.44 -6.10
C LEU A 403 -121.09 -46.74 -5.90
N GLY A 404 -121.82 -47.12 -4.85
CA GLY A 404 -123.09 -46.48 -4.46
C GLY A 404 -122.88 -45.09 -3.87
N SER A 405 -123.75 -44.14 -4.24
CA SER A 405 -123.78 -42.77 -3.74
C SER A 405 -124.15 -42.71 -2.24
N PRO A 406 -123.62 -41.75 -1.46
CA PRO A 406 -123.82 -41.70 -0.02
C PRO A 406 -125.21 -41.16 0.35
N SER A 407 -125.94 -41.88 1.21
CA SER A 407 -127.17 -41.38 1.83
C SER A 407 -126.85 -40.60 3.11
N ARG A 408 -127.52 -39.45 3.25
CA ARG A 408 -127.41 -38.42 4.30
C ARG A 408 -127.41 -38.91 5.74
#